data_AF-A0A3S9PBS4-F1
#
_entry.id   AF-A0A3S9PBS4-F1
#
_cell.length_a   1.000
_cell.length_b   1.000
_cell.length_c   1.000
_cell.angle_alpha   90.00
_cell.angle_beta   90.00
_cell.angle_gamma   90.00
#
_symmetry.space_group_name_H-M   'P 1'
#
loop_
_entity.id
_entity.type
_entity.pdbx_description
1 polymer ?
#
loop_
_entity_poly.entity_id
_entity_poly.type
_entity_poly.pdbx_seq_one_letter_code
_entity_poly.pdbx_strand_id
1 'polypeptide(L)'
;MTSPPTSDLEVHQFTDSMSTCTLLVLPDSKVATTILIDCGSALGVNSVRSRARAFVHDALRRVRPDGAALNYVVLTQPDPAHHNLLLPSLQGIPVGNVVYGGHLDQYAPDIRDWIKGHGIAARGFPAAHSDIANPLIRHGLGKVFVLAANATGNVRSPDTATNSLVLLTTYGSLHVIHWGDATAATGRFIRANHPTLCEKTGPADLTLLTGHPGDARQAWPWQLTQASTDTVLLDLDENVPDSGEPPRRRRHACASTLLEHPTHAVDWRLATTP
;
A
#
# COMPACT_ATOMS: atom_id res chain seq x y z
N MET A 1 -15.19 5.43 -26.97
CA MET A 1 -15.33 3.97 -26.80
C MET A 1 -14.74 3.64 -25.43
N THR A 2 -15.57 3.31 -24.45
CA THR A 2 -15.11 2.86 -23.13
C THR A 2 -14.70 1.40 -23.25
N SER A 3 -13.47 1.07 -22.87
CA SER A 3 -13.05 -0.33 -22.72
C SER A 3 -13.95 -1.04 -21.72
N PRO A 4 -14.34 -2.31 -21.95
CA PRO A 4 -15.16 -3.06 -21.00
C PRO A 4 -14.46 -3.14 -19.63
N PRO A 5 -15.21 -3.21 -18.52
CA PRO A 5 -14.63 -3.42 -17.20
C PRO A 5 -13.79 -4.70 -17.23
N THR A 6 -12.53 -4.57 -16.85
CA THR A 6 -11.58 -5.67 -16.76
C THR A 6 -12.00 -6.59 -15.61
N SER A 7 -11.84 -7.90 -15.82
CA SER A 7 -11.98 -8.90 -14.76
C SER A 7 -10.73 -9.00 -13.88
N ASP A 8 -9.76 -8.09 -14.04
CA ASP A 8 -8.41 -8.26 -13.53
C ASP A 8 -8.18 -7.36 -12.32
N LEU A 9 -7.35 -7.84 -11.38
CA LEU A 9 -6.83 -6.98 -10.33
C LEU A 9 -5.91 -5.94 -11.00
N GLU A 10 -6.20 -4.65 -10.81
CA GLU A 10 -5.30 -3.59 -11.27
C GLU A 10 -4.59 -2.95 -10.07
N VAL A 11 -3.27 -2.83 -10.17
CA VAL A 11 -2.42 -2.14 -9.21
C VAL A 11 -1.65 -1.09 -9.98
N HIS A 12 -1.99 0.17 -9.75
CA HIS A 12 -1.33 1.31 -10.36
C HIS A 12 -0.43 1.95 -9.31
N GLN A 13 0.82 2.20 -9.66
CA GLN A 13 1.77 2.81 -8.73
C GLN A 13 2.39 4.07 -9.32
N PHE A 14 2.27 5.16 -8.57
CA PHE A 14 3.11 6.33 -8.74
C PHE A 14 4.26 6.22 -7.74
N THR A 15 5.31 5.58 -8.24
CA THR A 15 6.58 5.46 -7.54
C THR A 15 7.60 6.24 -8.36
N ASP A 16 8.03 7.39 -7.83
CA ASP A 16 9.41 7.77 -8.04
C ASP A 16 10.20 7.29 -6.84
N SER A 17 11.54 7.34 -6.94
CA SER A 17 12.40 6.77 -5.92
C SER A 17 12.03 7.21 -4.52
N MET A 18 11.32 8.33 -4.29
CA MET A 18 11.01 8.89 -2.97
C MET A 18 9.50 9.08 -2.72
N SER A 19 8.61 8.48 -3.52
CA SER A 19 7.16 8.71 -3.42
C SER A 19 6.39 7.40 -3.35
N THR A 20 5.37 7.37 -2.49
CA THR A 20 4.47 6.23 -2.33
C THR A 20 3.05 6.67 -2.62
N CYS A 21 2.46 6.19 -3.71
CA CYS A 21 1.04 6.40 -4.00
C CYS A 21 0.53 5.24 -4.87
N THR A 22 -0.29 4.37 -4.27
CA THR A 22 -0.78 3.15 -4.92
C THR A 22 -2.30 3.20 -5.09
N LEU A 23 -2.80 3.04 -6.31
CA LEU A 23 -4.22 2.83 -6.57
C LEU A 23 -4.46 1.34 -6.85
N LEU A 24 -5.17 0.69 -5.94
CA LEU A 24 -5.64 -0.69 -6.08
C LEU A 24 -7.08 -0.69 -6.57
N VAL A 25 -7.37 -1.50 -7.58
CA VAL A 25 -8.71 -1.64 -8.17
C VAL A 25 -9.13 -3.10 -8.10
N LEU A 26 -10.12 -3.37 -7.25
CA LEU A 26 -10.76 -4.69 -7.17
C LEU A 26 -11.87 -4.75 -8.23
N PRO A 27 -11.80 -5.64 -9.22
CA PRO A 27 -12.79 -5.73 -10.28
C PRO A 27 -14.09 -6.39 -9.80
N ASP A 28 -15.22 -6.00 -10.39
CA ASP A 28 -16.51 -6.69 -10.32
C ASP A 28 -17.29 -6.41 -11.62
N SER A 29 -18.21 -7.31 -11.94
CA SER A 29 -19.14 -7.30 -13.06
C SER A 29 -19.98 -6.03 -13.24
N LYS A 30 -20.09 -5.18 -12.21
CA LYS A 30 -20.93 -3.97 -12.23
C LYS A 30 -20.17 -2.69 -11.91
N VAL A 31 -19.46 -2.64 -10.79
CA VAL A 31 -18.78 -1.43 -10.31
C VAL A 31 -17.52 -1.86 -9.58
N ALA A 32 -16.34 -1.46 -10.04
CA ALA A 32 -15.09 -1.76 -9.36
C ALA A 32 -14.94 -0.99 -8.04
N THR A 33 -14.23 -1.57 -7.08
CA THR A 33 -13.83 -0.90 -5.83
C THR A 33 -12.44 -0.30 -5.98
N THR A 34 -12.32 1.01 -5.81
CA THR A 34 -11.06 1.76 -5.92
C THR A 34 -10.53 2.14 -4.53
N ILE A 35 -9.26 1.80 -4.28
CA ILE A 35 -8.59 1.93 -2.98
C ILE A 35 -7.28 2.68 -3.21
N LEU A 36 -7.15 3.89 -2.70
CA LEU A 36 -5.87 4.61 -2.70
C LEU A 36 -5.11 4.28 -1.41
N ILE A 37 -3.96 3.62 -1.52
CA ILE A 37 -3.08 3.27 -0.42
C ILE A 37 -1.88 4.21 -0.45
N ASP A 38 -1.83 5.08 0.56
CA ASP A 38 -0.91 6.21 0.67
C ASP A 38 -0.96 7.15 -0.54
N CYS A 39 -0.50 8.38 -0.33
CA CYS A 39 -0.07 9.27 -1.40
C CYS A 39 0.83 10.35 -0.82
N GLY A 40 2.14 10.17 -0.94
CA GLY A 40 3.11 11.08 -0.37
C GLY A 40 4.48 11.00 -1.03
N SER A 41 5.35 11.92 -0.64
CA SER A 41 6.75 11.95 -1.07
C SER A 41 7.68 12.47 0.01
N ALA A 42 8.80 11.77 0.20
CA ALA A 42 9.91 12.22 1.04
C ALA A 42 10.68 13.42 0.44
N LEU A 43 10.48 13.76 -0.84
CA LEU A 43 10.98 15.00 -1.46
C LEU A 43 10.10 16.22 -1.13
N GLY A 44 8.93 15.99 -0.51
CA GLY A 44 7.98 17.02 -0.15
C GLY A 44 7.02 17.40 -1.28
N VAL A 45 5.92 18.04 -0.90
CA VAL A 45 4.73 18.24 -1.74
C VAL A 45 5.03 18.90 -3.09
N ASN A 46 5.86 19.95 -3.09
CA ASN A 46 6.05 20.79 -4.29
C ASN A 46 6.80 20.10 -5.43
N SER A 47 7.58 19.04 -5.13
CA SER A 47 8.42 18.37 -6.13
C SER A 47 7.63 17.51 -7.12
N VAL A 48 6.50 16.96 -6.69
CA VAL A 48 5.75 15.91 -7.42
C VAL A 48 4.24 16.15 -7.47
N ARG A 49 3.72 17.20 -6.82
CA ARG A 49 2.26 17.49 -6.73
C ARG A 49 1.50 17.29 -8.03
N SER A 50 1.93 17.96 -9.10
CA SER A 50 1.20 17.93 -10.38
C SER A 50 1.20 16.53 -11.01
N ARG A 51 2.29 15.78 -10.84
CA ARG A 51 2.43 14.40 -11.37
C ARG A 51 1.59 13.42 -10.56
N ALA A 52 1.64 13.48 -9.24
CA ALA A 52 0.82 12.63 -8.36
C ALA A 52 -0.69 12.89 -8.59
N ARG A 53 -1.09 14.15 -8.71
CA ARG A 53 -2.46 14.50 -9.08
C ARG A 53 -2.85 13.95 -10.44
N ALA A 54 -2.06 14.20 -11.48
CA ALA A 54 -2.34 13.69 -12.82
C ALA A 54 -2.48 12.16 -12.79
N PHE A 55 -1.58 11.46 -12.12
CA PHE A 55 -1.64 10.00 -11.94
C PHE A 55 -2.97 9.54 -11.33
N VAL A 56 -3.36 10.07 -10.16
CA VAL A 56 -4.61 9.64 -9.48
C VAL A 56 -5.83 9.91 -10.36
N HIS A 57 -5.91 11.10 -10.96
CA HIS A 57 -7.04 11.47 -11.82
C HIS A 57 -7.07 10.65 -13.12
N ASP A 58 -5.94 10.35 -13.73
CA ASP A 58 -5.85 9.58 -14.98
C ASP A 58 -6.18 8.11 -14.75
N ALA A 59 -5.65 7.52 -13.68
CA ALA A 59 -5.93 6.15 -13.31
C ALA A 59 -7.42 5.99 -12.97
N LEU A 60 -7.99 6.88 -12.14
CA LEU A 60 -9.41 6.84 -11.80
C LEU A 60 -10.34 7.06 -12.98
N ARG A 61 -10.02 7.99 -13.90
CA ARG A 61 -10.83 8.19 -15.11
C ARG A 61 -10.83 6.97 -16.02
N ARG A 62 -9.72 6.23 -16.07
CA ARG A 62 -9.61 4.99 -16.85
C ARG A 62 -10.49 3.89 -16.27
N VAL A 63 -10.49 3.70 -14.95
CA VAL A 63 -11.25 2.62 -14.30
C VAL A 63 -12.69 2.99 -13.95
N ARG A 64 -13.00 4.30 -13.84
CA ARG A 64 -14.34 4.82 -13.56
C ARG A 64 -14.70 6.02 -14.47
N PRO A 65 -14.98 5.78 -15.76
CA PRO A 65 -15.25 6.85 -16.73
C PRO A 65 -16.50 7.68 -16.40
N ASP A 66 -17.48 7.10 -15.71
CA ASP A 66 -18.76 7.75 -15.40
C ASP A 66 -18.72 8.62 -14.12
N GLY A 67 -17.60 8.65 -13.42
CA GLY A 67 -17.44 9.46 -12.21
C GLY A 67 -16.24 9.02 -11.36
N ALA A 68 -15.18 9.81 -11.40
CA ALA A 68 -14.00 9.60 -10.57
C ALA A 68 -14.35 9.80 -9.09
N ALA A 69 -14.35 8.73 -8.31
CA ALA A 69 -14.39 8.75 -6.86
C ALA A 69 -13.63 7.55 -6.31
N LEU A 70 -13.24 7.65 -5.04
CA LEU A 70 -12.57 6.58 -4.30
C LEU A 70 -13.54 5.95 -3.32
N ASN A 71 -13.57 4.62 -3.31
CA ASN A 71 -14.30 3.89 -2.28
C ASN A 71 -13.56 3.97 -0.94
N TYR A 72 -12.23 3.86 -0.99
CA TYR A 72 -11.36 3.86 0.18
C TYR A 72 -10.10 4.69 -0.05
N VAL A 73 -9.67 5.36 1.02
CA VAL A 73 -8.28 5.80 1.22
C VAL A 73 -7.72 5.04 2.41
N VAL A 74 -6.54 4.45 2.25
CA VAL A 74 -5.80 3.79 3.32
C VAL A 74 -4.52 4.57 3.56
N LEU A 75 -4.31 5.02 4.79
CA LEU A 75 -3.06 5.63 5.25
C LEU A 75 -2.31 4.60 6.07
N THR A 76 -1.21 4.08 5.54
CA THR A 76 -0.50 2.99 6.19
C THR A 76 0.14 3.45 7.49
N GLN A 77 0.59 4.71 7.58
CA GLN A 77 1.22 5.25 8.78
C GLN A 77 1.13 6.78 8.88
N PRO A 78 1.36 7.38 10.07
CA PRO A 78 1.31 8.82 10.27
C PRO A 78 2.46 9.63 9.65
N ASP A 79 3.49 8.97 9.11
CA ASP A 79 4.64 9.66 8.53
C ASP A 79 4.23 10.60 7.37
N PRO A 80 4.59 11.90 7.39
CA PRO A 80 4.26 12.83 6.32
C PRO A 80 4.68 12.39 4.92
N ALA A 81 5.76 11.63 4.77
CA ALA A 81 6.20 11.12 3.47
C ALA A 81 5.19 10.17 2.82
N HIS A 82 4.19 9.65 3.57
CA HIS A 82 3.15 8.76 3.06
C HIS A 82 1.84 9.46 2.70
N HIS A 83 1.61 10.69 3.17
CA HIS A 83 0.30 11.34 3.01
C HIS A 83 0.36 12.82 2.62
N ASN A 84 1.54 13.43 2.54
CA ASN A 84 1.66 14.85 2.22
C ASN A 84 1.19 15.25 0.79
N LEU A 85 0.97 14.28 -0.11
CA LEU A 85 0.38 14.52 -1.43
C LEU A 85 -1.11 14.18 -1.49
N LEU A 86 -1.71 13.66 -0.42
CA LEU A 86 -3.07 13.14 -0.41
C LEU A 86 -4.08 14.20 -0.84
N LEU A 87 -4.24 15.27 -0.05
CA LEU A 87 -5.23 16.32 -0.32
C LEU A 87 -5.05 16.98 -1.70
N PRO A 88 -3.85 17.38 -2.14
CA PRO A 88 -3.71 17.97 -3.46
C PRO A 88 -3.95 16.98 -4.61
N SER A 89 -3.71 15.67 -4.40
CA SER A 89 -3.99 14.64 -5.41
C SER A 89 -5.47 14.26 -5.48
N LEU A 90 -6.22 14.48 -4.39
CA LEU A 90 -7.65 14.19 -4.28
C LEU A 90 -8.56 15.37 -4.61
N GLN A 91 -8.03 16.51 -5.06
CA GLN A 91 -8.85 17.70 -5.29
C GLN A 91 -9.96 17.45 -6.31
N GLY A 92 -11.22 17.47 -5.84
CA GLY A 92 -12.41 17.21 -6.64
C GLY A 92 -12.79 15.74 -6.78
N ILE A 93 -12.12 14.83 -6.07
CA ILE A 93 -12.41 13.39 -6.02
C ILE A 93 -13.12 13.10 -4.69
N PRO A 94 -14.39 12.66 -4.70
CA PRO A 94 -15.07 12.23 -3.48
C PRO A 94 -14.41 10.95 -2.93
N VAL A 95 -14.32 10.86 -1.60
CA VAL A 95 -13.80 9.69 -0.88
C VAL A 95 -14.90 9.12 0.01
N GLY A 96 -15.15 7.81 -0.08
CA GLY A 96 -16.15 7.14 0.73
C GLY A 96 -15.68 6.89 2.15
N ASN A 97 -14.61 6.08 2.30
CA ASN A 97 -14.11 5.63 3.60
C ASN A 97 -12.62 5.94 3.74
N VAL A 98 -12.19 6.13 4.99
CA VAL A 98 -10.78 6.34 5.33
C VAL A 98 -10.36 5.31 6.37
N VAL A 99 -9.26 4.63 6.12
CA VAL A 99 -8.65 3.68 7.07
C VAL A 99 -7.24 4.16 7.37
N TYR A 100 -6.81 4.12 8.62
CA TYR A 100 -5.50 4.64 8.99
C TYR A 100 -4.79 3.83 10.08
N GLY A 101 -3.46 3.72 9.95
CA GLY A 101 -2.55 3.23 11.00
C GLY A 101 -2.13 4.34 11.97
N GLY A 102 -1.61 3.97 13.15
CA GLY A 102 -1.17 4.89 14.19
C GLY A 102 -2.29 5.68 14.86
N HIS A 103 -1.89 6.59 15.74
CA HIS A 103 -2.81 7.48 16.43
C HIS A 103 -3.10 8.73 15.60
N LEU A 104 -4.37 9.14 15.59
CA LEU A 104 -4.85 10.27 14.78
C LEU A 104 -4.09 11.58 15.02
N ASP A 105 -3.67 11.85 16.26
CA ASP A 105 -2.90 13.06 16.61
C ASP A 105 -1.46 13.09 16.07
N GLN A 106 -0.95 11.98 15.52
CA GLN A 106 0.37 11.94 14.89
C GLN A 106 0.36 12.45 13.45
N TYR A 107 -0.81 12.53 12.82
CA TYR A 107 -0.94 13.07 11.47
C TYR A 107 -0.79 14.59 11.48
N ALA A 108 -0.35 15.14 10.34
CA ALA A 108 -0.32 16.59 10.12
C ALA A 108 -1.72 17.21 10.36
N PRO A 109 -1.82 18.45 10.87
CA PRO A 109 -3.10 19.02 11.28
C PRO A 109 -4.19 18.98 10.20
N ASP A 110 -3.84 19.30 8.95
CA ASP A 110 -4.74 19.28 7.79
C ASP A 110 -5.23 17.86 7.46
N ILE A 111 -4.35 16.86 7.49
CA ILE A 111 -4.70 15.46 7.27
C ILE A 111 -5.55 14.93 8.42
N ARG A 112 -5.20 15.25 9.66
CA ARG A 112 -5.98 14.89 10.84
C ARG A 112 -7.40 15.45 10.76
N ASP A 113 -7.53 16.72 10.42
CA ASP A 113 -8.83 17.38 10.33
C ASP A 113 -9.65 16.82 9.15
N TRP A 114 -8.99 16.48 8.04
CA TRP A 114 -9.60 15.78 6.92
C TRP A 114 -10.11 14.38 7.30
N ILE A 115 -9.32 13.58 8.04
CA ILE A 115 -9.76 12.28 8.58
C ILE A 115 -10.97 12.47 9.50
N LYS A 116 -10.93 13.44 10.43
CA LYS A 116 -12.06 13.74 11.33
C LYS A 116 -13.32 14.14 10.57
N GLY A 117 -13.18 14.87 9.46
CA GLY A 117 -14.28 15.27 8.59
C GLY A 117 -15.08 14.09 8.01
N HIS A 118 -14.49 12.90 7.92
CA HIS A 118 -15.18 11.68 7.47
C HIS A 118 -16.01 11.01 8.58
N GLY A 119 -15.89 11.44 9.84
CA GLY A 119 -16.69 10.95 10.96
C GLY A 119 -16.64 9.43 11.10
N ILE A 120 -17.81 8.79 11.08
CA ILE A 120 -17.94 7.32 11.22
C ILE A 120 -17.34 6.53 10.04
N ALA A 121 -17.10 7.19 8.90
CA ALA A 121 -16.46 6.56 7.74
C ALA A 121 -14.93 6.54 7.85
N ALA A 122 -14.35 7.15 8.88
CA ALA A 122 -12.94 7.03 9.23
C ALA A 122 -12.73 5.98 10.34
N ARG A 123 -11.81 5.05 10.12
CA ARG A 123 -11.49 3.97 11.06
C ARG A 123 -9.98 3.82 11.28
N GLY A 124 -9.58 3.95 12.54
CA GLY A 124 -8.26 3.53 13.02
C GLY A 124 -8.30 2.12 13.62
N PHE A 125 -7.14 1.58 13.98
CA PHE A 125 -7.01 0.27 14.62
C PHE A 125 -6.50 0.37 16.06
N PRO A 126 -6.85 -0.59 16.93
CA PRO A 126 -6.29 -0.65 18.28
C PRO A 126 -4.80 -1.02 18.26
N ALA A 127 -4.19 -1.00 19.44
CA ALA A 127 -2.85 -1.52 19.68
C ALA A 127 -2.75 -3.01 19.32
N ALA A 128 -1.64 -3.42 18.70
CA ALA A 128 -1.31 -4.80 18.38
C ALA A 128 -2.46 -5.55 17.66
N HIS A 129 -2.98 -4.93 16.59
CA HIS A 129 -4.15 -5.44 15.89
C HIS A 129 -3.79 -6.32 14.69
N SER A 130 -4.60 -7.35 14.47
CA SER A 130 -4.54 -8.21 13.30
C SER A 130 -5.90 -8.86 13.05
N ASP A 131 -6.32 -8.97 11.79
CA ASP A 131 -7.58 -9.63 11.43
C ASP A 131 -7.52 -10.20 10.00
N ILE A 132 -7.06 -11.45 9.90
CA ILE A 132 -7.08 -12.20 8.63
C ILE A 132 -8.39 -13.00 8.45
N ALA A 133 -9.15 -13.20 9.53
CA ALA A 133 -10.41 -13.94 9.46
C ALA A 133 -11.51 -13.08 8.82
N ASN A 134 -11.50 -11.77 9.07
CA ASN A 134 -12.47 -10.83 8.55
C ASN A 134 -11.78 -9.83 7.61
N PRO A 135 -12.09 -9.85 6.30
CA PRO A 135 -11.51 -8.87 5.40
C PRO A 135 -12.01 -7.47 5.75
N LEU A 136 -11.09 -6.51 5.78
CA LEU A 136 -11.36 -5.07 5.88
C LEU A 136 -12.21 -4.59 4.71
N ILE A 137 -11.88 -5.07 3.50
CA ILE A 137 -12.60 -4.77 2.26
C ILE A 137 -12.87 -6.08 1.55
N ARG A 138 -14.11 -6.28 1.10
CA ARG A 138 -14.50 -7.44 0.30
C ARG A 138 -15.28 -6.95 -0.92
N HIS A 139 -14.85 -7.35 -2.10
CA HIS A 139 -15.50 -6.97 -3.35
C HIS A 139 -15.21 -7.99 -4.45
N GLY A 140 -16.25 -8.60 -5.03
CA GLY A 140 -16.09 -9.72 -5.96
C GLY A 140 -15.22 -10.84 -5.35
N LEU A 141 -14.20 -11.27 -6.11
CA LEU A 141 -13.17 -12.22 -5.66
C LEU A 141 -12.06 -11.55 -4.82
N GLY A 142 -11.97 -10.22 -4.85
CA GLY A 142 -10.98 -9.43 -4.15
C GLY A 142 -11.30 -9.29 -2.66
N LYS A 143 -10.28 -9.49 -1.83
CA LYS A 143 -10.35 -9.24 -0.38
C LYS A 143 -9.10 -8.52 0.07
N VAL A 144 -9.24 -7.57 0.98
CA VAL A 144 -8.13 -6.89 1.66
C VAL A 144 -8.23 -7.16 3.14
N PHE A 145 -7.18 -7.69 3.73
CA PHE A 145 -7.07 -8.07 5.13
C PHE A 145 -6.03 -7.22 5.85
N VAL A 146 -6.16 -7.13 7.17
CA VAL A 146 -5.18 -6.46 8.02
C VAL A 146 -4.24 -7.51 8.60
N LEU A 147 -3.02 -7.60 8.06
CA LEU A 147 -1.99 -8.47 8.62
C LEU A 147 -1.47 -7.93 9.95
N ALA A 148 -1.28 -6.62 10.02
CA ALA A 148 -0.88 -5.94 11.24
C ALA A 148 -1.32 -4.48 11.22
N ALA A 149 -1.65 -3.94 12.38
CA ALA A 149 -1.69 -2.51 12.63
C ALA A 149 -1.17 -2.24 14.04
N ASN A 150 -0.36 -1.19 14.21
CA ASN A 150 0.17 -0.79 15.51
C ASN A 150 0.85 -1.96 16.26
N ALA A 151 1.65 -2.75 15.53
CA ALA A 151 2.12 -4.07 15.95
C ALA A 151 2.91 -4.08 17.26
N THR A 152 3.56 -2.97 17.62
CA THR A 152 4.30 -2.83 18.88
C THR A 152 3.42 -2.62 20.10
N GLY A 153 2.13 -2.37 19.90
CA GLY A 153 1.17 -2.03 20.95
C GLY A 153 1.20 -0.54 21.35
N ASN A 154 2.18 0.24 20.90
CA ASN A 154 2.27 1.67 21.19
C ASN A 154 1.76 2.52 20.02
N VAL A 155 0.44 2.72 19.93
CA VAL A 155 -0.21 3.51 18.87
C VAL A 155 0.29 4.96 18.77
N ARG A 156 1.01 5.49 19.78
CA ARG A 156 1.59 6.86 19.78
C ARG A 156 3.12 6.86 19.70
N SER A 157 3.73 5.76 19.26
CA SER A 157 5.18 5.66 19.09
C SER A 157 5.74 6.82 18.26
N PRO A 158 6.81 7.50 18.70
CA PRO A 158 7.46 8.56 17.92
C PRO A 158 8.08 8.03 16.62
N ASP A 159 8.42 6.74 16.58
CA ASP A 159 8.75 6.05 15.35
C ASP A 159 7.44 5.56 14.68
N THR A 160 6.94 6.36 13.75
CA THR A 160 5.67 6.12 13.04
C THR A 160 5.68 4.82 12.24
N ALA A 161 6.85 4.32 11.82
CA ALA A 161 7.01 3.04 11.12
C ALA A 161 6.67 1.81 11.99
N THR A 162 6.71 1.97 13.32
CA THR A 162 6.24 0.91 14.23
C THR A 162 4.72 0.81 14.30
N ASN A 163 4.02 1.82 13.77
CA ASN A 163 2.57 1.93 13.73
C ASN A 163 1.98 1.61 12.35
N SER A 164 2.79 1.12 11.43
CA SER A 164 2.34 0.80 10.08
C SER A 164 1.19 -0.22 10.07
N LEU A 165 0.24 0.04 9.20
CA LEU A 165 -0.82 -0.86 8.77
C LEU A 165 -0.30 -1.66 7.58
N VAL A 166 -0.15 -2.97 7.77
CA VAL A 166 0.24 -3.92 6.73
C VAL A 166 -1.02 -4.62 6.22
N LEU A 167 -1.23 -4.56 4.90
CA LEU A 167 -2.38 -5.15 4.24
C LEU A 167 -1.99 -6.39 3.43
N LEU A 168 -2.88 -7.36 3.39
CA LEU A 168 -2.85 -8.47 2.42
C LEU A 168 -4.07 -8.35 1.50
N THR A 169 -3.83 -8.14 0.21
CA THR A 169 -4.83 -8.26 -0.83
C THR A 169 -4.78 -9.65 -1.43
N THR A 170 -5.91 -10.34 -1.48
CA THR A 170 -6.06 -11.64 -2.17
C THR A 170 -7.02 -11.50 -3.34
N TYR A 171 -6.65 -12.02 -4.50
CA TYR A 171 -7.51 -12.08 -5.68
C TYR A 171 -7.25 -13.40 -6.43
N GLY A 172 -8.17 -14.36 -6.33
CA GLY A 172 -7.88 -15.73 -6.81
C GLY A 172 -6.68 -16.33 -6.08
N SER A 173 -5.66 -16.77 -6.82
CA SER A 173 -4.38 -17.27 -6.29
C SER A 173 -3.33 -16.18 -6.05
N LEU A 174 -3.59 -14.94 -6.44
CA LEU A 174 -2.67 -13.82 -6.30
C LEU A 174 -2.74 -13.22 -4.89
N HIS A 175 -1.56 -12.99 -4.30
CA HIS A 175 -1.40 -12.25 -3.05
C HIS A 175 -0.56 -10.99 -3.27
N VAL A 176 -1.04 -9.85 -2.77
CA VAL A 176 -0.27 -8.59 -2.74
C VAL A 176 -0.19 -8.10 -1.31
N ILE A 177 1.02 -7.90 -0.80
CA ILE A 177 1.25 -7.33 0.52
C ILE A 177 1.68 -5.87 0.38
N HIS A 178 0.90 -4.99 0.99
CA HIS A 178 1.24 -3.59 1.13
C HIS A 178 1.90 -3.38 2.50
N TRP A 179 3.20 -3.20 2.49
CA TRP A 179 4.03 -3.16 3.70
C TRP A 179 4.21 -1.76 4.27
N GLY A 180 4.17 -0.74 3.42
CA GLY A 180 4.61 0.61 3.80
C GLY A 180 6.05 0.55 4.30
N ASP A 181 6.35 1.20 5.42
CA ASP A 181 7.68 1.18 6.05
C ASP A 181 7.71 0.31 7.32
N ALA A 182 6.82 -0.68 7.42
CA ALA A 182 6.71 -1.52 8.60
C ALA A 182 8.05 -2.13 9.04
N THR A 183 8.33 -2.06 10.34
CA THR A 183 9.61 -2.51 10.92
C THR A 183 9.73 -4.03 11.10
N ALA A 184 10.92 -4.53 11.44
CA ALA A 184 11.12 -5.91 11.84
C ALA A 184 10.24 -6.37 13.03
N ALA A 185 9.84 -5.45 13.91
CA ALA A 185 8.89 -5.77 14.98
C ALA A 185 7.52 -6.13 14.41
N THR A 186 7.05 -5.42 13.39
CA THR A 186 5.82 -5.73 12.66
C THR A 186 5.90 -7.09 11.97
N GLY A 187 7.02 -7.43 11.34
CA GLY A 187 7.24 -8.75 10.74
C GLY A 187 7.19 -9.89 11.75
N ARG A 188 7.81 -9.72 12.93
CA ARG A 188 7.70 -10.70 14.03
C ARG A 188 6.28 -10.85 14.54
N PHE A 189 5.54 -9.75 14.66
CA PHE A 189 4.14 -9.77 15.06
C PHE A 189 3.26 -10.54 14.06
N ILE A 190 3.43 -10.28 12.75
CA ILE A 190 2.70 -11.02 11.69
C ILE A 190 3.01 -12.50 11.78
N ARG A 191 4.29 -12.88 11.88
CA ARG A 191 4.71 -14.29 12.00
C ARG A 191 4.10 -14.99 13.21
N ALA A 192 4.04 -14.31 14.35
CA ALA A 192 3.49 -14.87 15.58
C ALA A 192 1.97 -15.09 15.49
N ASN A 193 1.24 -14.19 14.82
CA ASN A 193 -0.22 -14.28 14.71
C ASN A 193 -0.69 -15.14 13.53
N HIS A 194 0.13 -15.25 12.48
CA HIS A 194 -0.20 -15.95 11.25
C HIS A 194 0.93 -16.91 10.84
N PRO A 195 1.24 -17.93 11.65
CA PRO A 195 2.32 -18.87 11.35
C PRO A 195 2.08 -19.58 10.00
N THR A 196 0.83 -19.86 9.65
CA THR A 196 0.45 -20.50 8.39
C THR A 196 0.57 -19.60 7.17
N LEU A 197 0.68 -18.27 7.32
CA LEU A 197 1.09 -17.44 6.17
C LEU A 197 2.49 -17.85 5.72
N CYS A 198 3.39 -18.22 6.65
CA CYS A 198 4.76 -18.66 6.33
C CYS A 198 4.79 -20.01 5.61
N GLU A 199 3.77 -20.82 5.79
CA GLU A 199 3.63 -22.12 5.15
C GLU A 199 2.98 -21.88 3.78
N LYS A 200 3.73 -22.10 2.69
CA LYS A 200 3.14 -22.15 1.35
C LYS A 200 2.12 -23.30 1.33
N THR A 201 0.85 -23.03 1.63
CA THR A 201 -0.20 -24.05 1.77
C THR A 201 -0.85 -24.45 0.44
N GLY A 202 -0.33 -23.93 -0.67
CA GLY A 202 -0.72 -24.26 -2.03
C GLY A 202 0.10 -23.44 -3.03
N PRO A 203 -0.16 -23.59 -4.34
CA PRO A 203 0.39 -22.70 -5.35
C PRO A 203 -0.24 -21.32 -5.19
N ALA A 204 0.33 -20.50 -4.30
CA ALA A 204 0.21 -19.06 -4.44
C ALA A 204 1.14 -18.69 -5.59
N ASP A 205 0.61 -18.63 -6.81
CA ASP A 205 1.42 -18.48 -8.03
C ASP A 205 2.13 -17.12 -8.12
N LEU A 206 1.76 -16.14 -7.28
CA LEU A 206 2.53 -14.92 -7.16
C LEU A 206 2.25 -14.19 -5.84
N THR A 207 3.31 -13.91 -5.09
CA THR A 207 3.29 -12.92 -4.01
C THR A 207 4.02 -11.66 -4.45
N LEU A 208 3.31 -10.54 -4.44
CA LEU A 208 3.87 -9.21 -4.67
C LEU A 208 4.06 -8.50 -3.34
N LEU A 209 5.25 -7.97 -3.09
CA LEU A 209 5.51 -7.07 -1.96
C LEU A 209 5.65 -5.65 -2.48
N THR A 210 4.95 -4.70 -1.86
CA THR A 210 5.09 -3.27 -2.15
C THR A 210 5.43 -2.50 -0.87
N GLY A 211 6.42 -1.62 -0.91
CA GLY A 211 6.87 -0.79 0.23
C GLY A 211 8.34 -1.01 0.62
N HIS A 212 8.77 -0.40 1.73
CA HIS A 212 10.16 -0.41 2.21
C HIS A 212 10.31 -1.25 3.48
N PRO A 213 10.38 -2.58 3.37
CA PRO A 213 10.52 -3.44 4.55
C PRO A 213 11.83 -3.25 5.32
N GLY A 214 12.86 -2.60 4.77
CA GLY A 214 14.11 -2.33 5.49
C GLY A 214 14.69 -3.58 6.16
N ASP A 215 14.91 -3.49 7.48
CA ASP A 215 15.37 -4.61 8.32
C ASP A 215 14.30 -5.71 8.52
N ALA A 216 13.02 -5.41 8.28
CA ALA A 216 11.93 -6.35 8.38
C ALA A 216 12.00 -7.49 7.37
N ARG A 217 12.81 -7.35 6.32
CA ARG A 217 13.17 -8.45 5.42
C ARG A 217 13.72 -9.66 6.19
N GLN A 218 14.47 -9.44 7.27
CA GLN A 218 15.04 -10.51 8.09
C GLN A 218 13.96 -11.22 8.93
N ALA A 219 12.90 -10.49 9.27
CA ALA A 219 11.76 -11.00 10.01
C ALA A 219 10.64 -11.50 9.09
N TRP A 220 10.87 -11.56 7.77
CA TRP A 220 9.87 -11.89 6.78
C TRP A 220 9.46 -13.37 6.82
N PRO A 221 8.14 -13.69 6.81
CA PRO A 221 7.64 -15.06 6.94
C PRO A 221 8.09 -16.00 5.82
N TRP A 222 8.35 -15.48 4.61
CA TRP A 222 8.84 -16.26 3.47
C TRP A 222 10.33 -16.03 3.24
N GLN A 223 11.20 -16.89 3.77
CA GLN A 223 12.59 -16.83 3.32
C GLN A 223 12.62 -17.07 1.81
N LEU A 224 13.18 -16.11 1.06
CA LEU A 224 13.46 -16.24 -0.36
C LEU A 224 14.50 -17.34 -0.52
N THR A 225 14.07 -18.60 -0.50
CA THR A 225 14.93 -19.69 -0.97
C THR A 225 15.15 -19.42 -2.45
N GLN A 226 16.41 -19.35 -2.89
CA GLN A 226 16.82 -19.00 -4.26
C GLN A 226 16.15 -19.81 -5.40
N ALA A 227 15.37 -20.84 -5.07
CA ALA A 227 14.64 -21.70 -6.01
C ALA A 227 13.15 -21.33 -6.21
N SER A 228 12.62 -20.33 -5.51
CA SER A 228 11.20 -19.95 -5.60
C SER A 228 11.00 -18.82 -6.62
N THR A 229 10.53 -19.15 -7.81
CA THR A 229 10.15 -18.22 -8.90
C THR A 229 8.93 -17.34 -8.60
N ASP A 230 8.25 -17.57 -7.47
CA ASP A 230 6.85 -17.14 -7.26
C ASP A 230 6.72 -15.88 -6.37
N THR A 231 7.82 -15.18 -6.11
CA THR A 231 7.81 -13.94 -5.33
C THR A 231 8.53 -12.84 -6.11
N VAL A 232 7.78 -11.85 -6.55
CA VAL A 232 8.32 -10.67 -7.22
C VAL A 232 8.32 -9.52 -6.22
N LEU A 233 9.51 -9.06 -5.88
CA LEU A 233 9.69 -7.86 -5.07
C LEU A 233 9.60 -6.66 -6.00
N LEU A 234 8.54 -5.88 -5.84
CA LEU A 234 8.39 -4.60 -6.50
C LEU A 234 8.86 -3.55 -5.50
N ASP A 235 9.80 -2.69 -5.89
CA ASP A 235 10.27 -1.54 -5.11
C ASP A 235 11.42 -1.76 -4.10
N LEU A 236 12.42 -2.60 -4.42
CA LEU A 236 13.63 -2.77 -3.60
C LEU A 236 14.91 -2.48 -4.38
N ASP A 237 15.51 -1.30 -4.23
CA ASP A 237 16.94 -1.13 -4.54
C ASP A 237 17.80 -1.15 -3.25
N GLU A 238 18.96 -1.77 -3.41
CA GLU A 238 20.04 -1.90 -2.44
C GLU A 238 21.18 -1.00 -2.90
N ASN A 239 21.29 0.19 -2.32
CA ASN A 239 22.51 0.98 -2.41
C ASN A 239 22.83 1.60 -1.05
N VAL A 240 23.36 0.77 -0.16
CA VAL A 240 24.12 1.22 1.01
C VAL A 240 25.61 1.06 0.68
N PRO A 241 26.36 2.14 0.40
CA PRO A 241 27.79 2.10 0.59
C PRO A 241 28.06 2.07 2.09
N ASP A 242 28.80 1.05 2.50
CA ASP A 242 29.33 0.87 3.85
C ASP A 242 30.38 1.96 4.13
N SER A 243 29.95 3.19 4.46
CA SER A 243 30.88 4.26 4.82
C SER A 243 30.26 5.23 5.82
N GLY A 244 30.44 4.92 7.11
CA GLY A 244 30.83 5.81 8.23
C GLY A 244 30.34 7.25 8.37
N GLU A 245 29.42 7.78 7.56
CA GLU A 245 28.86 9.13 7.72
C GLU A 245 27.60 9.11 8.60
N PRO A 246 27.36 10.19 9.39
CA PRO A 246 26.16 10.31 10.24
C PRO A 246 24.88 10.25 9.40
N PRO A 247 23.72 9.83 9.99
CA PRO A 247 22.58 9.33 9.24
C PRO A 247 21.96 10.41 8.34
N ARG A 248 22.43 10.46 7.09
CA ARG A 248 21.81 11.24 6.02
C ARG A 248 20.60 10.45 5.53
N ARG A 249 19.46 11.16 5.55
CA ARG A 249 18.10 10.79 5.08
C ARG A 249 18.08 9.53 4.21
N ARG A 250 17.33 8.52 4.67
CA ARG A 250 17.05 7.27 3.95
C ARG A 250 16.66 7.62 2.51
N ARG A 251 17.50 7.22 1.56
CA ARG A 251 17.19 7.29 0.14
C ARG A 251 16.29 6.11 -0.15
N HIS A 252 15.10 6.41 -0.62
CA HIS A 252 14.20 5.44 -1.19
C HIS A 252 14.64 5.24 -2.65
N ALA A 253 14.50 4.02 -3.17
CA ALA A 253 14.91 3.68 -4.52
C ALA A 253 14.02 2.57 -5.08
N CYS A 254 13.53 2.80 -6.30
CA CYS A 254 12.58 1.94 -6.99
C CYS A 254 13.28 0.86 -7.82
N ALA A 255 13.04 -0.41 -7.51
CA ALA A 255 13.26 -1.50 -8.45
C ALA A 255 11.92 -1.91 -9.06
N SER A 256 11.74 -1.53 -10.32
CA SER A 256 10.76 -2.11 -11.22
C SER A 256 11.45 -3.25 -11.97
N THR A 257 10.90 -4.46 -11.91
CA THR A 257 11.30 -5.62 -12.72
C THR A 257 10.07 -6.52 -12.75
N LEU A 258 9.47 -6.95 -13.86
CA LEU A 258 9.74 -6.95 -15.30
C LEU A 258 8.35 -6.92 -15.96
N LEU A 259 8.15 -6.18 -17.06
CA LEU A 259 7.20 -6.42 -18.18
C LEU A 259 7.11 -5.12 -19.02
N GLU A 260 8.03 -5.05 -19.97
CA GLU A 260 8.16 -4.18 -21.17
C GLU A 260 7.70 -2.69 -21.15
N HIS A 261 8.73 -1.84 -21.28
CA HIS A 261 8.78 -0.42 -21.68
C HIS A 261 8.55 0.68 -20.60
N PRO A 262 9.63 1.41 -20.20
CA PRO A 262 9.56 2.42 -19.17
C PRO A 262 9.18 3.80 -19.76
N THR A 263 8.16 4.44 -19.19
CA THR A 263 8.15 5.90 -18.92
C THR A 263 7.09 6.25 -17.86
N HIS A 264 7.56 6.60 -16.66
CA HIS A 264 6.92 7.43 -15.61
C HIS A 264 5.54 7.10 -15.00
N ALA A 265 4.87 6.02 -15.38
CA ALA A 265 3.77 5.44 -14.60
C ALA A 265 3.78 3.93 -14.84
N VAL A 266 3.66 3.13 -13.77
CA VAL A 266 3.62 1.68 -13.91
C VAL A 266 2.19 1.22 -13.66
N ASP A 267 1.54 0.78 -14.75
CA ASP A 267 0.21 0.18 -14.73
C ASP A 267 0.37 -1.34 -14.84
N TRP A 268 -0.01 -2.09 -13.81
CA TRP A 268 -0.04 -3.56 -13.88
C TRP A 268 -1.48 -4.06 -13.93
N ARG A 269 -1.71 -5.02 -14.84
CA ARG A 269 -2.92 -5.84 -14.87
C ARG A 269 -2.52 -7.28 -14.61
N LEU A 270 -3.03 -7.85 -13.53
CA LEU A 270 -2.80 -9.25 -13.20
C LEU A 270 -4.07 -10.03 -13.54
N ALA A 271 -4.03 -10.70 -14.69
CA ALA A 271 -5.07 -11.63 -15.07
C ALA A 271 -4.85 -12.95 -14.33
N THR A 272 -5.84 -13.36 -13.52
CA THR A 272 -5.92 -14.75 -13.05
C THR A 272 -6.70 -15.53 -14.09
N THR A 273 -6.03 -16.40 -14.85
CA THR A 273 -6.75 -17.42 -15.61
C THR A 273 -7.36 -18.40 -14.59
N PRO A 274 -8.66 -18.73 -14.65
CA PRO A 274 -9.30 -19.65 -13.72
C PRO A 274 -8.77 -21.07 -13.81
#